data_AF-W6YY30-F1
#
_entry.id   AF-W6YY30-F1
#
_cell.length_a   1.000
_cell.length_b   1.000
_cell.length_c   1.000
_cell.angle_alpha   90.00
_cell.angle_beta   90.00
_cell.angle_gamma   90.00
#
_symmetry.space_group_name_H-M   'P 1'
#
loop_
_entity.id
_entity.type
_entity.pdbx_description
1 polymer ?
#
loop_
_entity_poly.entity_id
_entity_poly.type
_entity_poly.pdbx_seq_one_letter_code
_entity_poly.pdbx_strand_id
1 'polypeptide(L)'
;MDHFQYKPLDPNGNHIRLLRFSDELGYALDSFDLNQCPPYEALSYTWGPPLPTSTITVNEKPFEIRENLSDFLDRIRIGITLLDKHDCPLLHPKYLWIDQLCINQASEEEKSHQVSRMAGIYKQAQRVIVWLGRGDEHS
;
A
#
# COMPACT_ATOMS: atom_id res chain seq x y z
N MET A 1 18.27 -1.81 -17.10
CA MET A 1 17.69 -1.86 -15.74
C MET A 1 16.26 -2.33 -15.89
N ASP A 2 15.89 -3.43 -15.23
CA ASP A 2 14.52 -3.94 -15.30
C ASP A 2 13.59 -3.03 -14.51
N HIS A 3 12.55 -2.52 -15.18
CA HIS A 3 11.52 -1.71 -14.54
C HIS A 3 10.46 -2.60 -13.89
N PHE A 4 9.82 -2.08 -12.84
CA PHE A 4 8.67 -2.73 -12.23
C PHE A 4 7.55 -2.93 -13.26
N GLN A 5 6.91 -4.10 -13.23
CA GLN A 5 5.76 -4.43 -14.06
C GLN A 5 4.71 -5.11 -13.21
N TYR A 6 3.48 -4.63 -13.30
CA TYR A 6 2.34 -5.25 -12.66
C TYR A 6 1.99 -6.58 -13.33
N LYS A 7 1.78 -7.63 -12.53
CA LYS A 7 1.07 -8.82 -13.00
C LYS A 7 -0.40 -8.44 -13.22
N PRO A 8 -1.00 -8.64 -14.40
CA PRO A 8 -2.39 -8.27 -14.65
C PRO A 8 -3.34 -8.90 -13.63
N LEU A 9 -4.32 -8.12 -13.15
CA LEU A 9 -5.45 -8.67 -12.42
C LEU A 9 -6.47 -9.22 -13.42
N ASP A 10 -7.21 -10.26 -13.03
CA ASP A 10 -8.33 -10.75 -13.82
C ASP A 10 -9.40 -9.65 -13.91
N PRO A 11 -9.70 -9.10 -15.10
CA PRO A 11 -10.66 -8.01 -15.27
C PRO A 11 -12.10 -8.42 -14.99
N ASN A 12 -12.40 -9.74 -15.03
CA ASN A 12 -13.72 -10.27 -14.70
C ASN A 12 -13.81 -10.75 -13.25
N GLY A 13 -12.69 -10.80 -12.54
CA GLY A 13 -12.59 -11.32 -11.18
C GLY A 13 -12.65 -10.23 -10.12
N ASN A 14 -12.89 -10.64 -8.88
CA ASN A 14 -12.88 -9.73 -7.73
C ASN A 14 -11.46 -9.57 -7.17
N HIS A 15 -10.43 -9.53 -8.01
CA HIS A 15 -9.05 -9.52 -7.54
C HIS A 15 -8.58 -8.14 -7.06
N ILE A 16 -7.71 -8.15 -6.06
CA ILE A 16 -6.99 -7.00 -5.51
C ILE A 16 -5.50 -7.35 -5.34
N ARG A 17 -4.63 -6.35 -5.26
CA ARG A 17 -3.26 -6.54 -4.78
C ARG A 17 -3.15 -6.07 -3.34
N LEU A 18 -2.33 -6.76 -2.56
CA LEU A 18 -1.97 -6.39 -1.20
C LEU A 18 -0.46 -6.28 -1.09
N LEU A 19 -0.01 -5.21 -0.45
CA LEU A 19 1.38 -4.94 -0.12
C LEU A 19 1.76 -5.68 1.15
N ARG A 20 2.90 -6.37 1.16
CA ARG A 20 3.53 -6.91 2.37
C ARG A 20 4.96 -6.42 2.50
N PHE A 21 5.46 -6.39 3.74
CA PHE A 21 6.88 -6.14 4.01
C PHE A 21 7.72 -7.35 3.57
N SER A 22 8.92 -7.08 3.06
CA SER A 22 9.95 -8.08 2.74
C SER A 22 11.13 -7.92 3.69
N ASP A 23 11.89 -9.00 3.90
CA ASP A 23 12.99 -9.05 4.88
C ASP A 23 14.14 -8.08 4.56
N GLU A 24 14.38 -7.77 3.27
CA GLU A 24 15.48 -6.92 2.80
C GLU A 24 15.09 -5.43 2.64
N LEU A 25 14.32 -4.87 3.57
CA LEU A 25 13.79 -3.50 3.47
C LEU A 25 12.91 -3.24 2.22
N GLY A 26 12.57 -4.27 1.45
CA GLY A 26 11.69 -4.17 0.29
C GLY A 26 10.22 -4.35 0.64
N TYR A 27 9.40 -4.29 -0.40
CA TYR A 27 7.98 -4.62 -0.37
C TYR A 27 7.67 -5.66 -1.44
N ALA A 28 6.59 -6.39 -1.25
CA ALA A 28 6.06 -7.28 -2.27
C ALA A 28 4.57 -7.05 -2.48
N LEU A 29 4.12 -7.22 -3.72
CA LEU A 29 2.71 -7.15 -4.11
C LEU A 29 2.22 -8.53 -4.50
N ASP A 30 1.28 -9.04 -3.70
CA ASP A 30 0.61 -10.31 -3.92
C ASP A 30 -0.83 -10.07 -4.37
N SER A 31 -1.34 -10.90 -5.29
CA SER A 31 -2.70 -10.78 -5.83
C SER A 31 -3.62 -11.81 -5.20
N PHE A 32 -4.83 -11.39 -4.82
CA PHE A 32 -5.83 -12.25 -4.18
C PHE A 32 -7.22 -11.93 -4.71
N ASP A 33 -8.12 -12.92 -4.71
CA ASP A 33 -9.56 -12.62 -4.79
C ASP A 33 -9.98 -11.94 -3.47
N LEU A 34 -10.72 -10.83 -3.56
CA LEU A 34 -11.13 -10.03 -2.42
C LEU A 34 -11.98 -10.84 -1.42
N ASN A 35 -12.76 -11.83 -1.87
CA ASN A 35 -13.54 -12.71 -0.98
C ASN A 35 -12.68 -13.80 -0.32
N GLN A 36 -11.48 -14.06 -0.82
CA GLN A 36 -10.57 -15.12 -0.36
C GLN A 36 -9.18 -14.58 0.01
N CYS A 37 -9.08 -13.28 0.30
CA CYS A 37 -7.82 -12.64 0.66
C CYS A 37 -7.49 -12.84 2.14
N PRO A 38 -6.20 -12.83 2.52
CA PRO A 38 -5.81 -12.76 3.92
C PRO A 38 -6.30 -11.44 4.55
N PRO A 39 -6.43 -11.37 5.88
CA PRO A 39 -6.76 -10.11 6.53
C PRO A 39 -5.74 -9.02 6.21
N TYR A 40 -6.24 -7.82 5.95
CA TYR A 40 -5.44 -6.66 5.55
C TYR A 40 -6.01 -5.37 6.14
N GLU A 41 -5.20 -4.32 6.10
CA GLU A 41 -5.59 -2.97 6.48
C GLU A 41 -5.50 -2.05 5.28
N ALA A 42 -6.39 -1.05 5.20
CA ALA A 42 -6.37 -0.07 4.11
C ALA A 42 -5.78 1.25 4.58
N LEU A 43 -4.99 1.91 3.74
CA LEU A 43 -4.48 3.26 4.01
C LEU A 43 -5.42 4.30 3.39
N SER A 44 -5.94 5.20 4.22
CA SER A 44 -6.61 6.42 3.80
C SER A 44 -5.68 7.61 4.01
N TYR A 45 -5.29 8.27 2.92
CA TYR A 45 -4.35 9.38 2.92
C TYR A 45 -4.56 10.27 1.69
N THR A 46 -3.99 11.47 1.71
CA THR A 46 -3.88 12.31 0.51
C THR A 46 -2.59 11.98 -0.22
N TRP A 47 -2.64 11.85 -1.54
CA TRP A 47 -1.43 11.54 -2.33
C TRP A 47 -0.36 12.63 -2.27
N GLY A 48 -0.74 13.87 -1.96
CA GLY A 48 0.14 15.04 -2.05
C GLY A 48 0.45 15.44 -3.50
N PRO A 49 1.35 16.42 -3.69
CA PRO A 49 1.79 16.84 -5.02
C PRO A 49 2.46 15.69 -5.79
N PRO A 50 2.47 15.72 -7.13
CA PRO A 50 3.10 14.67 -7.94
C PRO A 50 4.63 14.63 -7.80
N LEU A 51 5.23 15.72 -7.35
CA LEU A 51 6.65 15.84 -7.03
C LEU A 51 6.80 16.57 -5.67
N PRO A 52 7.83 16.27 -4.89
CA PRO A 52 8.89 15.28 -5.17
C PRO A 52 8.43 13.82 -5.01
N THR A 53 9.17 12.90 -5.61
CA THR A 53 8.99 11.45 -5.49
C THR A 53 10.16 10.81 -4.74
N SER A 54 9.92 9.61 -4.21
CA SER A 54 10.93 8.75 -3.59
C SER A 54 10.86 7.36 -4.22
N THR A 55 12.00 6.67 -4.28
CA THR A 55 12.07 5.32 -4.85
C THR A 55 12.11 4.28 -3.74
N ILE A 56 11.21 3.33 -3.81
CA ILE A 56 11.20 2.13 -2.97
C ILE A 56 11.45 0.88 -3.84
N THR A 57 11.79 -0.24 -3.19
CA THR A 57 11.93 -1.53 -3.88
C THR A 57 10.64 -2.33 -3.71
N VAL A 58 9.96 -2.64 -4.82
CA VAL A 58 8.76 -3.49 -4.86
C VAL A 58 9.02 -4.69 -5.77
N ASN A 59 8.85 -5.91 -5.26
CA ASN A 59 9.20 -7.15 -5.97
C ASN A 59 10.61 -7.07 -6.59
N GLU A 60 11.60 -6.67 -5.79
CA GLU A 60 13.03 -6.55 -6.18
C GLU A 60 13.33 -5.50 -7.25
N LYS A 61 12.35 -4.65 -7.61
CA LYS A 61 12.49 -3.64 -8.64
C LYS A 61 12.21 -2.24 -8.10
N PRO A 62 12.86 -1.19 -8.65
CA PRO A 62 12.60 0.18 -8.24
C PRO A 62 11.18 0.60 -8.64
N PHE A 63 10.50 1.29 -7.73
CA PHE A 63 9.16 1.84 -7.90
C PHE A 63 9.09 3.25 -7.29
N GLU A 64 8.60 4.21 -8.07
CA GLU A 64 8.46 5.60 -7.63
C GLU A 64 7.13 5.81 -6.91
N ILE A 65 7.20 6.39 -5.72
CA ILE A 65 6.05 6.81 -4.92
C ILE A 65 6.14 8.30 -4.62
N ARG A 66 5.01 8.90 -4.25
CA ARG A 66 4.98 10.29 -3.78
C ARG A 66 5.53 10.38 -2.36
N GLU A 67 6.12 11.53 -2.04
CA GLU A 67 6.78 11.79 -0.76
C GLU A 67 5.87 11.49 0.45
N ASN A 68 4.59 11.89 0.41
CA ASN A 68 3.68 11.64 1.53
C ASN A 68 3.47 10.14 1.81
N LEU A 69 3.50 9.30 0.76
CA LEU A 69 3.45 7.85 0.94
C LEU A 69 4.78 7.31 1.47
N SER A 70 5.90 7.85 1.01
CA SER A 70 7.23 7.47 1.52
C SER A 70 7.33 7.73 3.02
N ASP A 71 6.89 8.91 3.47
CA ASP A 71 6.88 9.29 4.89
C ASP A 71 6.02 8.34 5.74
N PHE A 72 4.85 7.95 5.22
CA PHE A 72 4.00 6.96 5.87
C PHE A 72 4.71 5.60 6.00
N LEU A 73 5.33 5.12 4.91
CA LEU A 73 6.01 3.83 4.88
C LEU A 73 7.22 3.79 5.82
N ASP A 74 7.98 4.88 5.92
CA ASP A 74 9.07 5.02 6.88
C ASP A 74 8.53 5.00 8.32
N ARG A 75 7.45 5.74 8.59
CA ARG A 75 6.85 5.82 9.92
C ARG A 75 6.30 4.47 10.39
N ILE A 76 5.59 3.75 9.52
CA ILE A 76 5.04 2.44 9.89
C ILE A 76 6.15 1.42 10.11
N ARG A 77 7.22 1.44 9.30
CA ARG A 77 8.37 0.55 9.49
C ARG A 77 9.12 0.81 10.79
N ILE A 78 9.31 2.08 11.16
CA ILE A 78 9.88 2.45 12.47
C ILE A 78 8.93 2.00 13.60
N GLY A 79 7.62 2.24 13.46
CA GLY A 79 6.61 1.83 14.43
C GLY A 79 6.64 0.32 14.68
N ILE A 80 6.69 -0.47 13.61
CA ILE A 80 6.88 -1.93 13.63
C ILE A 80 8.14 -2.28 14.42
N THR A 81 9.29 -1.77 13.99
CA THR A 81 10.62 -2.12 14.57
C THR A 81 10.76 -1.73 16.05
N LEU A 82 10.16 -0.60 16.46
CA LEU A 82 10.25 -0.11 17.84
C LEU A 82 9.23 -0.77 18.77
N LEU A 83 8.09 -1.22 18.25
CA LEU A 83 6.96 -1.73 19.04
C LEU A 83 6.84 -3.26 18.99
N ASP A 84 7.68 -3.93 18.20
CA ASP A 84 7.96 -5.39 18.28
C ASP A 84 8.26 -5.85 19.71
N LYS A 85 8.80 -4.96 20.56
CA LYS A 85 9.08 -5.26 21.98
C LYS A 85 7.83 -5.43 22.85
N HIS A 86 6.65 -5.01 22.38
CA HIS A 86 5.41 -5.02 23.16
C HIS A 86 4.28 -5.85 22.55
N ASP A 87 4.56 -6.65 21.50
CA ASP A 87 3.60 -7.58 20.91
C ASP A 87 2.26 -6.89 20.58
N CYS A 88 2.31 -5.62 20.15
CA CYS A 88 1.09 -4.84 19.92
C CYS A 88 0.58 -5.14 18.50
N PRO A 89 -0.50 -5.93 18.34
CA PRO A 89 -0.98 -6.37 17.02
C PRO A 89 -1.60 -5.21 16.23
N LEU A 90 -1.76 -4.05 16.87
CA LEU A 90 -2.26 -2.81 16.28
C LEU A 90 -1.27 -2.17 15.30
N LEU A 91 -0.01 -2.60 15.25
CA LEU A 91 1.05 -1.92 14.50
C LEU A 91 1.77 -2.80 13.48
N HIS A 92 1.41 -4.08 13.36
CA HIS A 92 2.05 -5.04 12.45
C HIS A 92 1.07 -5.61 11.41
N PRO A 93 0.58 -4.80 10.45
CA PRO A 93 -0.17 -5.34 9.32
C PRO A 93 0.71 -6.32 8.55
N LYS A 94 0.25 -7.56 8.40
CA LYS A 94 0.87 -8.51 7.46
C LYS A 94 0.65 -8.05 6.01
N TYR A 95 -0.51 -7.47 5.74
CA TYR A 95 -0.91 -6.96 4.43
C TYR A 95 -1.55 -5.58 4.55
N LEU A 96 -1.17 -4.70 3.62
CA LEU A 96 -1.69 -3.36 3.44
C LEU A 96 -2.31 -3.22 2.06
N TRP A 97 -3.42 -2.50 1.97
CA TRP A 97 -3.95 -1.99 0.72
C TRP A 97 -3.69 -0.49 0.64
N ILE A 98 -2.91 -0.09 -0.35
CA ILE A 98 -2.53 1.31 -0.63
C ILE A 98 -2.78 1.56 -2.11
N ASP A 99 -3.74 2.41 -2.44
CA ASP A 99 -4.20 2.62 -3.82
C ASP A 99 -3.07 2.92 -4.83
N GLN A 100 -2.11 3.78 -4.47
CA GLN A 100 -0.98 4.16 -5.32
C GLN A 100 -0.08 2.96 -5.70
N LEU A 101 -0.04 1.92 -4.86
CA LEU A 101 0.80 0.72 -5.06
C LEU A 101 0.00 -0.50 -5.51
N CYS A 102 -1.22 -0.67 -5.01
CA CYS A 102 -2.01 -1.88 -5.24
C CYS A 102 -2.77 -1.82 -6.58
N ILE A 103 -3.00 -0.62 -7.10
CA ILE A 103 -3.64 -0.37 -8.38
C ILE A 103 -2.58 0.06 -9.39
N ASN A 104 -2.59 -0.54 -10.58
CA ASN A 104 -1.77 -0.12 -11.70
C ASN A 104 -2.26 1.23 -12.25
N GLN A 105 -1.63 2.31 -11.78
CA GLN A 105 -2.00 3.69 -12.13
C GLN A 105 -1.78 4.04 -13.61
N ALA A 106 -1.00 3.24 -14.35
CA ALA A 106 -0.77 3.43 -15.77
C ALA A 106 -1.83 2.75 -16.67
N SER A 107 -2.70 1.91 -16.09
CA SER A 107 -3.80 1.26 -16.81
C SER A 107 -5.13 1.91 -16.40
N GLU A 108 -5.70 2.73 -17.28
CA GLU A 108 -6.99 3.39 -17.03
C GLU A 108 -8.14 2.39 -16.86
N GLU A 109 -8.07 1.24 -17.54
CA GLU A 109 -9.02 0.13 -17.37
C GLU A 109 -8.94 -0.45 -15.95
N GLU A 110 -7.75 -0.84 -15.50
CA GLU A 110 -7.55 -1.41 -14.17
C GLU A 110 -7.91 -0.40 -13.09
N LYS A 111 -7.45 0.85 -13.25
CA LYS A 111 -7.73 1.94 -12.33
C LYS A 111 -9.22 2.20 -12.19
N SER A 112 -9.95 2.33 -13.30
CA SER A 112 -11.40 2.55 -13.26
C SER A 112 -12.12 1.38 -12.58
N HIS A 113 -11.71 0.15 -12.88
CA HIS A 113 -12.28 -1.05 -12.28
C HIS A 113 -12.03 -1.10 -10.77
N GLN A 114 -10.79 -0.88 -10.30
CA GLN A 114 -10.45 -0.89 -8.88
C GLN A 114 -11.10 0.28 -8.12
N VAL A 115 -11.15 1.48 -8.70
CA VAL A 115 -11.84 2.65 -8.11
C VAL A 115 -13.32 2.36 -7.88
N SER A 116 -14.00 1.72 -8.85
CA SER A 116 -15.41 1.34 -8.69
C SER A 116 -15.65 0.37 -7.52
N ARG A 117 -14.61 -0.38 -7.12
CA ARG A 117 -14.64 -1.39 -6.06
C ARG A 117 -14.08 -0.90 -4.72
N MET A 118 -13.50 0.30 -4.66
CA MET A 118 -12.85 0.84 -3.46
C MET A 118 -13.75 0.75 -2.22
N ALA A 119 -15.04 1.09 -2.34
CA ALA A 119 -15.97 1.00 -1.21
C ALA A 119 -16.03 -0.41 -0.59
N GLY A 120 -15.99 -1.45 -1.41
CA GLY A 120 -15.95 -2.85 -0.96
C GLY A 120 -14.62 -3.21 -0.30
N ILE A 121 -13.50 -2.75 -0.88
CA ILE A 121 -12.15 -2.96 -0.35
C ILE A 121 -12.03 -2.32 1.04
N TYR A 122 -12.36 -1.04 1.18
CA TYR A 122 -12.33 -0.36 2.47
C TYR A 122 -13.29 -0.99 3.50
N LYS A 123 -14.47 -1.44 3.07
CA LYS A 123 -15.44 -2.11 3.94
C LYS A 123 -14.94 -3.46 4.48
N GLN A 124 -14.13 -4.18 3.71
CA GLN A 124 -13.63 -5.51 4.08
C GLN A 124 -12.28 -5.47 4.81
N ALA A 125 -11.56 -4.35 4.73
CA ALA A 125 -10.35 -4.15 5.52
C ALA A 125 -10.66 -4.31 7.02
N GLN A 126 -9.74 -4.93 7.78
CA GLN A 126 -9.90 -5.09 9.22
C GLN A 126 -9.97 -3.75 9.95
N ARG A 127 -9.23 -2.78 9.43
CA ARG A 127 -9.23 -1.38 9.84
C ARG A 127 -8.73 -0.51 8.70
N VAL A 128 -9.02 0.78 8.84
CA VAL A 128 -8.52 1.83 7.95
C VAL A 128 -7.54 2.68 8.75
N ILE A 129 -6.29 2.72 8.31
CA ILE A 129 -5.27 3.61 8.85
C ILE A 129 -5.47 4.97 8.20
N VAL A 130 -5.66 6.01 9.00
CA VAL A 130 -5.73 7.39 8.52
C VAL A 130 -4.36 8.03 8.68
N TRP A 131 -3.77 8.47 7.57
CA TRP A 131 -2.51 9.21 7.56
C TRP A 131 -2.74 10.65 7.12
N LEU A 132 -2.44 11.59 8.02
CA LEU A 132 -2.65 13.03 7.82
C LEU A 132 -1.41 13.73 7.25
N GLY A 133 -0.33 13.00 7.01
CA GLY A 133 0.99 13.58 6.69
C GLY A 133 1.87 13.69 7.93
N ARG A 134 3.12 14.13 7.71
CA ARG A 134 3.98 14.56 8.81
C ARG A 134 3.31 15.75 9.49
N GLY A 135 3.19 15.70 10.82
CA GLY A 135 2.69 16.85 11.57
C GLY A 135 3.61 18.05 11.34
N ASP A 136 3.02 19.19 11.04
CA ASP A 136 3.77 20.43 10.85
C ASP A 136 4.42 20.82 12.19
N GLU A 137 5.74 21.06 12.21
CA GLU A 137 6.46 21.58 13.39
C GLU A 137 6.17 23.08 13.67
N HIS A 138 5.06 23.62 13.17
CA HIS A 138 4.63 25.00 13.43
C HIS A 138 3.35 25.04 14.28
N SER A 139 3.51 24.73 15.57
CA SER A 139 2.63 25.22 16.65
C SER A 139 3.45 25.99 17.66
#